data_AF-Q1GN14-F1
#
_entry.id   AF-Q1GN14-F1
#
_cell.length_a   1.000
_cell.length_b   1.000
_cell.length_c   1.000
_cell.angle_alpha   90.00
_cell.angle_beta   90.00
_cell.angle_gamma   90.00
#
_symmetry.space_group_name_H-M   'P 1'
#
loop_
_entity.id
_entity.type
_entity.pdbx_description
1 polymer ?
#
loop_
_entity_poly.entity_id
_entity_poly.type
_entity_poly.pdbx_seq_one_letter_code
_entity_poly.pdbx_strand_id
1 'polypeptide(L)'
;MRPPKLLGLPIMYAMVWLFGSVLLFVWIQHIVVLGVTAFLYPVLWKAADWDPRFIDVMMTALQETPPTRNRSIHGGDSYAP
;
A
#
# COMPACT_ATOMS: atom_id res chain seq x y z
N MET A 1 -7.27 8.42 -18.70
CA MET A 1 -6.74 7.10 -19.08
C MET A 1 -6.70 6.23 -17.84
N ARG A 2 -7.31 5.03 -17.84
CA ARG A 2 -7.21 4.11 -16.70
C ARG A 2 -5.87 3.35 -16.79
N PRO A 3 -5.12 3.20 -15.69
CA PRO A 3 -3.85 2.48 -15.73
C PRO A 3 -4.07 1.01 -16.12
N PRO A 4 -3.09 0.40 -16.81
CA PRO A 4 -3.14 -1.01 -17.16
C PRO A 4 -3.23 -1.88 -15.90
N LYS A 5 -3.96 -2.98 -15.99
CA LYS A 5 -4.25 -3.86 -14.85
C LYS A 5 -3.71 -5.27 -15.10
N LEU A 6 -3.18 -5.88 -14.06
CA LEU A 6 -2.80 -7.29 -13.99
C LEU A 6 -3.65 -7.95 -12.90
N LEU A 7 -4.39 -9.01 -13.24
CA LEU A 7 -5.31 -9.69 -12.32
C LEU A 7 -6.33 -8.72 -11.64
N GLY A 8 -6.74 -7.65 -12.33
CA GLY A 8 -7.68 -6.66 -11.80
C GLY A 8 -7.06 -5.58 -10.90
N LEU A 9 -5.79 -5.73 -10.51
CA LEU A 9 -5.00 -4.74 -9.78
C LEU A 9 -4.16 -3.87 -10.72
N PRO A 10 -3.84 -2.62 -10.38
CA PRO A 10 -2.79 -1.85 -11.07
C PRO A 10 -1.48 -2.64 -11.06
N ILE A 11 -0.71 -2.57 -12.16
CA ILE A 11 0.52 -3.39 -12.33
C ILE A 11 1.45 -3.30 -11.12
N MET A 12 1.69 -2.08 -10.61
CA MET A 12 2.60 -1.88 -9.47
C MET A 12 2.12 -2.64 -8.21
N TYR A 13 0.81 -2.69 -7.95
CA TYR A 13 0.24 -3.35 -6.78
C TYR A 13 0.44 -4.85 -6.90
N ALA A 14 0.16 -5.41 -8.09
CA ALA A 14 0.37 -6.82 -8.38
C ALA A 14 1.85 -7.20 -8.25
N MET A 15 2.78 -6.36 -8.73
CA MET A 15 4.21 -6.58 -8.57
C MET A 15 4.63 -6.60 -7.10
N VAL A 16 4.30 -5.56 -6.33
CA VAL A 16 4.66 -5.50 -4.89
C VAL A 16 4.09 -6.69 -4.13
N TRP A 17 2.85 -7.09 -4.43
CA TRP A 17 2.22 -8.25 -3.81
C TRP A 17 2.91 -9.56 -4.19
N LEU A 18 3.14 -9.82 -5.49
CA LEU A 18 3.78 -11.05 -5.96
C LEU A 18 5.22 -11.16 -5.45
N PHE A 19 6.05 -10.14 -5.68
CA PHE A 19 7.44 -10.17 -5.25
C PHE A 19 7.55 -10.19 -3.73
N GLY A 20 6.82 -9.33 -3.03
CA GLY A 20 6.84 -9.26 -1.57
C GLY A 20 6.42 -10.57 -0.91
N SER A 21 5.34 -11.19 -1.39
CA SER A 21 4.86 -12.47 -0.85
C SER A 21 5.79 -13.64 -1.15
N VAL A 22 6.31 -13.74 -2.37
CA VAL A 22 7.24 -14.82 -2.76
C VAL A 22 8.54 -14.71 -1.95
N LEU A 23 9.12 -13.51 -1.84
CA LEU A 23 10.33 -13.31 -1.05
C LEU A 23 10.10 -13.66 0.43
N LEU A 24 8.99 -13.17 1.01
CA LEU A 24 8.63 -13.46 2.40
C LEU A 24 8.39 -14.95 2.64
N PHE A 25 7.74 -15.64 1.69
CA PHE A 25 7.53 -17.08 1.77
C PHE A 25 8.83 -17.86 1.68
N VAL A 26 9.74 -17.49 0.77
CA VAL A 26 11.06 -18.14 0.67
C VAL A 26 11.89 -17.94 1.95
N TRP A 27 11.76 -16.78 2.60
CA TRP A 27 12.43 -16.49 3.87
C TRP A 27 11.87 -17.33 5.02
N ILE A 28 10.55 -17.33 5.21
CA ILE A 28 9.91 -17.92 6.39
C ILE A 28 9.62 -19.42 6.20
N GLN A 29 9.34 -19.85 4.97
CA GLN A 29 9.05 -21.22 4.56
C GLN A 29 7.87 -21.87 5.30
N HIS A 30 6.90 -21.06 5.72
CA HIS A 30 5.74 -21.51 6.49
C HIS A 30 4.42 -21.28 5.74
N ILE A 31 3.53 -22.28 5.78
CA ILE A 31 2.26 -22.28 5.02
C ILE A 31 1.34 -21.11 5.38
N VAL A 32 1.40 -20.61 6.62
CA VAL A 32 0.60 -19.45 7.07
C VAL A 32 0.89 -18.20 6.24
N VAL A 33 2.13 -18.02 5.74
CA VAL A 33 2.48 -16.87 4.90
C VAL A 33 1.67 -16.85 3.61
N LEU A 34 1.36 -18.03 3.03
CA LEU A 34 0.49 -18.13 1.87
C LEU A 34 -0.95 -17.73 2.21
N GLY A 35 -1.45 -18.12 3.38
CA GLY A 35 -2.77 -17.71 3.87
C GLY A 35 -2.88 -16.18 4.07
N VAL A 36 -1.87 -15.57 4.69
CA VAL A 36 -1.80 -14.10 4.85
C VAL A 36 -1.74 -13.40 3.49
N THR A 37 -0.93 -13.92 2.57
CA THR A 37 -0.81 -13.39 1.20
C THR A 37 -2.14 -13.43 0.46
N ALA A 38 -2.86 -14.56 0.55
CA ALA A 38 -4.18 -14.72 -0.05
C ALA A 38 -5.20 -13.75 0.55
N PHE A 39 -5.14 -13.51 1.86
CA PHE A 39 -5.97 -12.49 2.53
C PHE A 39 -5.60 -11.05 2.16
N LEU A 40 -4.32 -10.78 1.86
CA LEU A 40 -3.86 -9.45 1.46
C LEU A 40 -4.38 -9.05 0.07
N TYR A 41 -4.63 -10.01 -0.81
CA TYR A 41 -5.16 -9.76 -2.15
C TYR A 41 -6.49 -8.96 -2.16
N PRO A 42 -7.57 -9.38 -1.47
CA PRO A 42 -8.81 -8.60 -1.44
C PRO A 42 -8.65 -7.23 -0.79
N VAL A 43 -7.71 -7.06 0.15
CA VAL A 43 -7.39 -5.74 0.75
C VAL A 43 -6.82 -4.81 -0.31
N LEU A 44 -5.84 -5.28 -1.10
CA LEU A 44 -5.27 -4.52 -2.21
C LEU A 44 -6.30 -4.23 -3.30
N TRP A 45 -7.17 -5.20 -3.60
CA TRP A 45 -8.25 -5.01 -4.55
C TRP A 45 -9.20 -3.91 -4.08
N LYS A 46 -9.56 -3.90 -2.79
CA LYS A 46 -10.42 -2.86 -2.25
C LYS A 46 -9.77 -1.47 -2.27
N ALA A 47 -8.48 -1.39 -1.98
CA ALA A 47 -7.73 -0.14 -2.10
C ALA A 47 -7.70 0.38 -3.55
N ALA A 48 -7.49 -0.52 -4.52
CA ALA A 48 -7.48 -0.18 -5.95
C ALA A 48 -8.88 0.18 -6.50
N ASP A 49 -9.94 -0.36 -5.90
CA ASP A 49 -11.34 -0.01 -6.20
C ASP A 49 -11.67 1.43 -5.76
N TRP A 50 -11.11 1.87 -4.62
CA TRP A 50 -11.24 3.26 -4.16
C TRP A 50 -10.44 4.26 -4.99
N ASP A 51 -9.14 4.02 -5.17
CA ASP A 51 -8.28 4.82 -6.03
C ASP A 51 -7.17 3.95 -6.64
N PRO A 52 -7.09 3.83 -7.98
CA PRO A 52 -6.01 3.10 -8.66
C PRO A 52 -4.60 3.60 -8.35
N ARG A 53 -4.44 4.84 -7.84
CA ARG A 53 -3.16 5.46 -7.47
C ARG A 53 -3.02 5.66 -5.96
N PHE A 54 -3.88 5.05 -5.14
CA PHE A 54 -3.86 5.19 -3.68
C PHE A 54 -2.43 5.02 -3.09
N ILE A 55 -1.72 3.98 -3.50
CA ILE A 55 -0.38 3.67 -3.01
C ILE A 55 0.65 4.71 -3.46
N ASP A 56 0.54 5.23 -4.69
CA ASP A 56 1.41 6.30 -5.18
C ASP A 56 1.18 7.59 -4.39
N VAL A 57 -0.09 7.97 -4.18
CA VAL A 57 -0.44 9.16 -3.39
C VAL A 57 0.06 9.02 -1.95
N MET A 58 -0.12 7.85 -1.34
CA MET A 58 0.39 7.57 0.00
C MET A 58 1.91 7.69 0.06
N MET A 59 2.64 7.12 -0.91
CA MET A 59 4.09 7.24 -0.98
C MET A 59 4.55 8.68 -1.18
N THR A 60 3.95 9.42 -2.13
CA THR A 60 4.27 10.83 -2.35
C THR A 60 3.99 11.66 -1.10
N ALA A 61 2.85 11.45 -0.43
CA ALA A 61 2.54 12.16 0.80
C ALA A 61 3.58 11.86 1.91
N LEU A 62 4.00 10.60 2.05
CA LEU A 62 5.01 10.24 3.06
C LEU A 62 6.42 10.75 2.72
N GLN A 63 6.75 10.92 1.44
CA GLN A 63 8.05 11.40 0.99
C GLN A 63 8.14 12.94 0.97
N GLU A 64 7.15 13.60 0.38
CA GLU A 64 7.15 15.05 0.16
C GLU A 64 6.59 15.81 1.38
N THR A 65 5.63 15.22 2.09
CA THR A 65 4.97 15.84 3.26
C THR A 65 4.91 14.91 4.47
N PRO A 66 6.08 14.42 4.97
CA PRO A 66 6.11 13.53 6.11
C PRO A 66 5.48 14.20 7.35
N PRO A 67 4.70 13.44 8.16
CA PRO A 67 4.08 13.98 9.36
C PRO A 67 5.13 14.46 10.37
N THR A 68 4.94 15.65 10.91
CA THR A 68 5.83 16.19 11.95
C THR A 68 5.77 15.34 13.21
N ARG A 69 6.89 15.21 13.93
CA ARG A 69 7.00 14.36 15.13
C ARG A 69 5.96 14.69 16.20
N ASN A 70 5.58 15.96 16.32
CA ASN A 70 4.60 16.44 17.30
C ASN A 70 3.19 16.65 16.71
N ARG A 71 2.89 16.06 15.54
CA ARG A 71 1.57 16.16 14.89
C ARG A 71 0.43 15.72 15.80
N SER A 72 0.63 14.66 16.59
CA SER A 72 -0.38 14.16 17.53
C SER A 72 -0.74 15.15 18.64
N ILE A 73 0.17 16.08 18.96
CA ILE A 73 -0.02 17.08 20.02
C ILE A 73 -0.63 18.37 19.43
N HIS A 74 -0.13 18.82 18.27
CA HIS A 74 -0.46 20.14 17.71
C HIS A 74 -1.47 20.09 16.55
N GLY A 75 -1.99 18.91 16.23
CA GLY A 75 -2.99 18.71 15.18
C GLY A 75 -2.47 18.81 13.75
N GLY A 76 -1.22 19.25 13.53
CA GLY A 76 -0.58 19.35 12.21
C GLY A 76 -1.14 20.44 11.28
N ASP A 77 -2.41 20.79 11.44
CA ASP A 77 -3.21 21.59 10.51
C ASP A 77 -3.59 22.96 11.10
N SER A 78 -2.98 23.34 12.23
CA SER A 78 -3.25 24.62 12.91
C SER A 78 -2.49 25.77 12.24
N TYR A 79 -3.15 26.48 11.33
CA TYR A 79 -2.71 27.79 10.85
C TYR A 79 -3.20 28.85 11.85
N ALA A 80 -2.48 29.03 12.96
CA ALA A 80 -2.72 30.19 13.81
C ALA A 80 -2.36 31.49 13.04
N PRO A 81 -3.12 32.59 13.18
CA PRO A 81 -2.83 33.88 12.55
C PRO A 81 -1.54 34.52 13.06
#